data_AF-A0A9Q6Z3M2-F1
#
_entry.id   AF-A0A9Q6Z3M2-F1
#
_cell.length_a   1.000
_cell.length_b   1.000
_cell.length_c   1.000
_cell.angle_alpha   90.00
_cell.angle_beta   90.00
_cell.angle_gamma   90.00
#
_symmetry.space_group_name_H-M   'P 1'
#
loop_
_entity.id
_entity.type
_entity.pdbx_description
1 polymer ?
#
loop_
_entity_poly.entity_id
_entity_poly.type
_entity_poly.pdbx_seq_one_letter_code
_entity_poly.pdbx_strand_id
1 'polypeptide(L)'
;MKKIYICAALGLFFASCSTEEGTKESIQDVKTVNVVGQTNWKDIIDAINSSSVTSSYNTTDEIISGVENAAFANSDFKKLDMKDYVTPTVSEVEYLLNNNEATVLGQLNYSDATNYYLNQMLVVRGPWETNPATDKGVSARDKELLTFLTYTWGPDKDWEWDKKRRVAFVKGYEDSLARAIVLSLVLEKVEKK
;
A
#
# COMPACT_ATOMS: atom_id res chain seq x y z
N MET A 1 -2.67 53.72 64.69
CA MET A 1 -1.86 54.30 63.59
C MET A 1 -1.78 53.31 62.45
N LYS A 2 -1.86 53.81 61.22
CA LYS A 2 -1.91 53.09 59.94
C LYS A 2 -0.79 52.06 59.77
N LYS A 3 -1.10 50.92 59.13
CA LYS A 3 -0.58 50.54 57.80
C LYS A 3 -1.24 49.23 57.34
N ILE A 4 -2.01 49.33 56.25
CA ILE A 4 -2.34 48.24 55.34
C ILE A 4 -1.11 48.09 54.41
N TYR A 5 -0.71 46.85 54.09
CA TYR A 5 -0.28 46.51 52.73
C TYR A 5 -0.69 45.07 52.41
N ILE A 6 -1.40 44.98 51.29
CA ILE A 6 -1.94 43.80 50.61
C ILE A 6 -0.84 43.23 49.69
N CYS A 7 -0.84 41.91 49.50
CA CYS A 7 -0.77 41.17 48.22
C CYS A 7 -0.27 39.75 48.52
N ALA A 8 -1.12 38.72 48.54
CA ALA A 8 -1.78 38.06 47.41
C ALA A 8 -0.88 37.02 46.72
N ALA A 9 -1.22 35.75 46.94
CA ALA A 9 -1.43 34.71 45.92
C ALA A 9 -1.86 33.44 46.68
N LEU A 10 -3.16 33.10 46.75
CA LEU A 10 -3.83 32.17 45.81
C LEU A 10 -2.91 30.98 45.50
N GLY A 11 -3.11 29.81 46.08
CA GLY A 11 -4.26 28.91 45.89
C GLY A 11 -3.65 27.55 45.52
N LEU A 12 -4.20 26.37 45.78
CA LEU A 12 -5.52 25.95 46.19
C LEU A 12 -5.35 24.61 46.93
N PHE A 13 -6.26 24.38 47.85
CA PHE A 13 -6.38 23.17 48.64
C PHE A 13 -6.65 21.92 47.78
N PHE A 14 -6.07 20.83 48.27
CA PHE A 14 -6.45 19.43 48.10
C PHE A 14 -7.97 19.20 48.08
N ALA A 15 -8.44 18.22 47.30
CA ALA A 15 -8.85 16.93 47.85
C ALA A 15 -9.57 16.06 46.80
N SER A 16 -9.26 14.77 46.90
CA SER A 16 -9.81 13.59 46.23
C SER A 16 -11.33 13.41 46.33
N CYS A 17 -11.89 12.76 45.31
CA CYS A 17 -13.02 11.79 45.31
C CYS A 17 -13.22 11.36 43.85
N SER A 18 -13.60 10.16 43.43
CA SER A 18 -13.89 8.85 44.01
C SER A 18 -14.18 7.94 42.80
N THR A 19 -13.74 6.67 42.84
CA THR A 19 -14.28 5.46 42.17
C THR A 19 -14.96 5.55 40.79
N GLU A 20 -14.43 4.83 39.79
CA GLU A 20 -15.04 3.60 39.23
C GLU A 20 -14.17 2.95 38.15
N GLU A 21 -14.26 1.62 38.10
CA GLU A 21 -13.62 0.69 37.17
C GLU A 21 -13.96 0.97 35.70
N GLY A 22 -13.05 0.63 34.79
CA GLY A 22 -13.34 0.72 33.37
C GLY A 22 -12.12 0.52 32.50
N THR A 23 -11.68 -0.73 32.42
CA THR A 23 -10.77 -1.29 31.42
C THR A 23 -10.95 -0.64 30.04
N LYS A 24 -9.97 0.15 29.62
CA LYS A 24 -9.55 0.25 28.21
C LYS A 24 -8.05 0.48 28.20
N GLU A 25 -7.30 -0.58 28.47
CA GLU A 25 -5.99 -0.71 27.84
C GLU A 25 -6.25 -0.59 26.35
N SER A 26 -5.80 0.51 25.74
CA SER A 26 -5.71 0.59 24.31
C SER A 26 -4.77 -0.53 23.90
N ILE A 27 -5.28 -1.54 23.19
CA ILE A 27 -4.44 -2.51 22.50
C ILE A 27 -3.80 -1.77 21.32
N GLN A 28 -2.88 -0.86 21.62
CA GLN A 28 -1.80 -0.46 20.74
C GLN A 28 -0.71 -1.51 20.92
N ASP A 29 -0.90 -2.67 20.30
CA ASP A 29 0.18 -3.53 19.84
C ASP A 29 -0.42 -4.78 19.21
N VAL A 30 -0.66 -4.71 17.91
CA VAL A 30 -0.53 -5.91 17.05
C VAL A 30 0.60 -5.66 16.06
N LYS A 31 1.79 -5.34 16.61
CA LYS A 31 3.05 -5.69 15.96
C LYS A 31 3.25 -7.19 16.09
N THR A 32 2.70 -7.94 15.15
CA THR A 32 3.29 -9.18 14.66
C THR A 32 2.49 -9.65 13.43
N VAL A 33 2.64 -8.89 12.34
CA VAL A 33 2.75 -9.61 11.07
C VAL A 33 4.02 -10.44 11.23
N ASN A 34 3.87 -11.76 11.34
CA ASN A 34 5.00 -12.68 11.28
C ASN A 34 5.77 -12.29 10.03
N VAL A 35 7.04 -11.93 10.20
CA VAL A 35 7.95 -11.55 9.12
C VAL A 35 8.21 -12.82 8.30
N VAL A 36 7.26 -13.15 7.44
CA VAL A 36 7.48 -13.99 6.27
C VAL A 36 8.47 -13.21 5.42
N GLY A 37 9.59 -13.85 5.08
CA GLY A 37 10.79 -13.20 4.55
C GLY A 37 10.45 -12.13 3.51
N GLN A 38 11.10 -10.96 3.65
CA GLN A 38 10.97 -9.85 2.71
C GLN A 38 10.96 -10.39 1.29
N THR A 39 9.80 -10.31 0.64
CA THR A 39 9.71 -10.67 -0.76
C THR A 39 10.59 -9.68 -1.52
N ASN A 40 11.61 -10.20 -2.21
CA ASN A 40 12.58 -9.47 -3.04
C ASN A 40 11.91 -8.61 -4.16
N TRP A 41 10.57 -8.56 -4.20
CA TRP A 41 9.77 -7.84 -5.16
C TRP A 41 10.04 -6.33 -5.09
N LYS A 42 10.24 -5.76 -3.89
CA LYS A 42 10.57 -4.34 -3.78
C LYS A 42 11.90 -4.03 -4.49
N ASP A 43 12.93 -4.84 -4.24
CA ASP A 43 14.24 -4.62 -4.84
C ASP A 43 14.21 -4.84 -6.36
N ILE A 44 13.42 -5.80 -6.84
CA ILE A 44 13.14 -5.99 -8.28
C ILE A 44 12.47 -4.74 -8.86
N ILE A 45 11.41 -4.25 -8.22
CA ILE A 45 10.66 -3.06 -8.64
C ILE A 45 11.59 -1.84 -8.71
N ASP A 46 12.38 -1.60 -7.67
CA ASP A 46 13.32 -0.47 -7.61
C ASP A 46 14.39 -0.60 -8.71
N ALA A 47 14.97 -1.78 -8.91
CA ALA A 47 15.98 -2.03 -9.93
C ALA A 47 15.44 -1.80 -11.35
N ILE A 48 14.21 -2.23 -11.64
CA ILE A 48 13.56 -1.95 -12.94
C ILE A 48 13.24 -0.46 -13.06
N ASN A 49 12.71 0.18 -12.00
CA ASN A 49 12.39 1.61 -12.02
C ASN A 49 13.62 2.46 -12.36
N SER A 50 14.77 2.16 -11.74
CA SER A 50 16.03 2.85 -11.97
C SER A 50 16.63 2.63 -13.36
N SER A 51 16.37 1.48 -14.00
CA SER A 51 16.88 1.16 -15.34
C SER A 51 15.91 1.55 -16.48
N SER A 52 14.63 1.74 -16.16
CA SER A 52 13.59 2.21 -17.09
C SER A 52 13.65 3.73 -17.31
N VAL A 53 14.60 4.19 -18.11
CA VAL A 53 14.70 5.62 -18.49
C VAL A 53 13.67 5.94 -19.58
N THR A 54 12.55 6.56 -19.18
CA THR A 54 11.42 6.86 -20.06
C THR A 54 11.27 8.34 -20.41
N SER A 55 12.23 9.19 -20.03
CA SER A 55 12.14 10.65 -20.15
C SER A 55 12.01 11.18 -21.59
N SER A 56 12.34 10.36 -22.59
CA SER A 56 12.21 10.70 -24.01
C SER A 56 10.94 10.12 -24.66
N TYR A 57 10.10 9.39 -23.93
CA TYR A 57 8.92 8.74 -24.48
C TYR A 57 7.71 9.68 -24.46
N ASN A 58 6.99 9.72 -25.59
CA ASN A 58 5.90 10.66 -25.83
C ASN A 58 4.53 9.97 -25.84
N THR A 59 4.48 8.64 -25.81
CA THR A 59 3.24 7.87 -25.84
C THR A 59 3.22 6.81 -24.74
N THR A 60 2.02 6.39 -24.34
CA THR A 60 1.84 5.30 -23.36
C THR A 60 2.46 3.99 -23.87
N ASP A 61 2.35 3.69 -25.17
CA ASP A 61 2.95 2.50 -25.80
C ASP A 61 4.49 2.48 -25.70
N GLU A 62 5.14 3.62 -25.92
CA GLU A 62 6.59 3.72 -25.76
C GLU A 62 7.02 3.50 -24.30
N ILE A 63 6.22 4.01 -23.34
CA ILE A 63 6.46 3.79 -21.91
C ILE A 63 6.28 2.33 -21.54
N ILE A 64 5.22 1.67 -22.00
CA ILE A 64 4.99 0.23 -21.81
C ILE A 64 6.20 -0.55 -22.32
N SER A 65 6.58 -0.30 -23.59
CA SER A 65 7.71 -0.98 -24.24
C SER A 65 9.03 -0.76 -23.47
N GLY A 66 9.28 0.46 -23.01
CA GLY A 66 10.49 0.78 -22.27
C GLY A 66 10.59 0.13 -20.90
N VAL A 67 9.49 0.10 -20.14
CA VAL A 67 9.42 -0.58 -18.84
C VAL A 67 9.58 -2.09 -19.04
N GLU A 68 8.90 -2.68 -20.02
CA GLU A 68 9.04 -4.10 -20.34
C GLU A 68 10.47 -4.45 -20.75
N ASN A 69 11.11 -3.65 -21.61
CA ASN A 69 12.49 -3.88 -22.00
C ASN A 69 13.45 -3.87 -20.79
N ALA A 70 13.26 -2.94 -19.84
CA ALA A 70 14.04 -2.91 -18.61
C ALA A 70 13.76 -4.13 -17.72
N ALA A 71 12.48 -4.51 -17.57
CA ALA A 71 12.07 -5.68 -16.81
C ALA A 71 12.65 -6.98 -17.38
N PHE A 72 12.53 -7.18 -18.69
CA PHE A 72 13.09 -8.32 -19.41
C PHE A 72 14.61 -8.29 -19.55
N ALA A 73 15.28 -7.20 -19.18
CA ALA A 73 16.74 -7.18 -19.02
C ALA A 73 17.17 -7.61 -17.60
N ASN A 74 16.31 -7.43 -16.60
CA ASN A 74 16.59 -7.74 -15.20
C ASN A 74 16.58 -9.25 -14.91
N SER A 75 17.64 -9.77 -14.29
CA SER A 75 17.82 -11.21 -14.05
C SER A 75 16.92 -11.75 -12.94
N ASP A 76 16.55 -10.96 -11.95
CA ASP A 76 15.67 -11.38 -10.87
C ASP A 76 14.20 -11.35 -11.31
N PHE A 77 13.82 -10.38 -12.15
CA PHE A 77 12.52 -10.36 -12.80
C PHE A 77 12.28 -11.62 -13.65
N LYS A 78 13.29 -12.08 -14.39
CA LYS A 78 13.22 -13.33 -15.18
C LYS A 78 12.99 -14.60 -14.37
N LYS A 79 13.28 -14.57 -13.06
CA LYS A 79 13.05 -15.71 -12.15
C LYS A 79 11.61 -15.75 -11.62
N LEU A 80 10.84 -14.68 -11.83
CA LEU A 80 9.43 -14.65 -11.45
C LEU A 80 8.65 -15.61 -12.34
N ASP A 81 7.49 -16.07 -11.85
CA ASP A 81 6.58 -16.82 -12.69
C ASP A 81 6.03 -15.90 -13.79
N MET A 82 6.49 -16.16 -15.02
CA MET A 82 6.07 -15.45 -16.24
C MET A 82 4.89 -16.15 -16.92
N LYS A 83 4.43 -17.28 -16.37
CA LYS A 83 3.25 -17.96 -16.90
C LYS A 83 2.07 -17.01 -16.83
N ASP A 84 1.32 -16.94 -17.93
CA ASP A 84 0.17 -16.07 -18.09
C ASP A 84 0.51 -14.56 -18.03
N TYR A 85 1.79 -14.18 -18.20
CA TYR A 85 2.15 -12.79 -18.40
C TYR A 85 1.54 -12.27 -19.71
N VAL A 86 0.80 -11.17 -19.58
CA VAL A 86 0.27 -10.40 -20.69
C VAL A 86 0.84 -8.99 -20.56
N THR A 87 1.20 -8.37 -21.68
CA THR A 87 1.63 -6.97 -21.74
C THR A 87 0.47 -6.04 -21.34
N PRO A 88 0.69 -5.02 -20.49
CA PRO A 88 -0.30 -3.98 -20.25
C PRO A 88 -0.76 -3.30 -21.54
N THR A 89 -2.05 -2.95 -21.62
CA THR A 89 -2.57 -2.21 -22.78
C THR A 89 -2.70 -0.72 -22.48
N VAL A 90 -2.62 0.14 -23.50
CA VAL A 90 -2.88 1.58 -23.34
C VAL A 90 -4.25 1.82 -22.70
N SER A 91 -5.29 1.11 -23.15
CA SER A 91 -6.64 1.24 -22.60
C SER A 91 -6.73 0.86 -21.12
N GLU A 92 -5.96 -0.15 -20.68
CA GLU A 92 -5.90 -0.54 -19.27
C GLU A 92 -5.20 0.53 -18.43
N VAL A 93 -4.09 1.09 -18.92
CA VAL A 93 -3.37 2.18 -18.26
C VAL A 93 -4.25 3.42 -18.16
N GLU A 94 -4.91 3.81 -19.25
CA GLU A 94 -5.86 4.94 -19.27
C GLU A 94 -7.05 4.70 -18.33
N TYR A 95 -7.58 3.48 -18.28
CA TYR A 95 -8.63 3.12 -17.32
C TYR A 95 -8.16 3.35 -15.88
N LEU A 96 -6.96 2.91 -15.52
CA LEU A 96 -6.41 3.06 -14.17
C LEU A 96 -6.12 4.51 -13.79
N LEU A 97 -5.67 5.34 -14.75
CA LEU A 97 -5.47 6.78 -14.53
C LEU A 97 -6.79 7.51 -14.28
N ASN A 98 -7.81 7.19 -15.07
CA ASN A 98 -9.07 7.94 -15.09
C ASN A 98 -10.10 7.47 -14.05
N ASN A 99 -9.89 6.33 -13.39
CA ASN A 99 -10.83 5.78 -12.40
C ASN A 99 -10.25 5.78 -10.99
N ASN A 100 -11.09 6.11 -9.99
CA ASN A 100 -10.68 6.04 -8.59
C ASN A 100 -10.44 4.60 -8.12
N GLU A 101 -9.72 4.47 -7.01
CA GLU A 101 -9.28 3.20 -6.44
C GLU A 101 -10.46 2.27 -6.12
N ALA A 102 -11.58 2.82 -5.63
CA ALA A 102 -12.78 2.02 -5.33
C ALA A 102 -13.42 1.44 -6.60
N THR A 103 -13.49 2.22 -7.68
CA THR A 103 -13.99 1.76 -8.98
C THR A 103 -13.14 0.65 -9.55
N VAL A 104 -11.80 0.78 -9.50
CA VAL A 104 -10.91 -0.27 -9.99
C VAL A 104 -11.03 -1.54 -9.15
N LEU A 105 -10.97 -1.42 -7.82
CA LEU A 105 -11.09 -2.57 -6.91
C LEU A 105 -12.42 -3.31 -7.08
N GLY A 106 -13.51 -2.60 -7.37
CA GLY A 106 -14.83 -3.19 -7.61
C GLY A 106 -14.93 -4.06 -8.86
N GLN A 107 -13.92 -4.07 -9.74
CA GLN A 107 -13.86 -4.91 -10.94
C GLN A 107 -12.91 -6.10 -10.81
N LEU A 108 -12.22 -6.25 -9.67
CA LEU A 108 -11.23 -7.30 -9.47
C LEU A 108 -11.88 -8.59 -8.99
N ASN A 109 -11.36 -9.71 -9.48
CA ASN A 109 -11.77 -11.07 -9.21
C ASN A 109 -10.96 -11.70 -8.06
N TYR A 110 -10.87 -10.99 -6.94
CA TYR A 110 -10.39 -11.54 -5.68
C TYR A 110 -11.53 -12.11 -4.84
N SER A 111 -11.22 -12.91 -3.82
CA SER A 111 -12.24 -13.35 -2.85
C SER A 111 -12.79 -12.16 -2.07
N ASP A 112 -14.02 -12.29 -1.53
CA ASP A 112 -14.64 -11.25 -0.71
C ASP A 112 -13.75 -10.81 0.46
N ALA A 113 -13.07 -11.76 1.10
CA ALA A 113 -12.14 -11.47 2.19
C ALA A 113 -10.93 -10.65 1.69
N THR A 114 -10.30 -11.04 0.58
CA THR A 114 -9.18 -10.28 0.00
C THR A 114 -9.62 -8.88 -0.43
N ASN A 115 -10.79 -8.75 -1.08
CA ASN A 115 -11.36 -7.48 -1.48
C ASN A 115 -11.66 -6.57 -0.28
N TYR A 116 -12.13 -7.12 0.85
CA TYR A 116 -12.27 -6.37 2.09
C TYR A 116 -10.94 -5.77 2.55
N TYR A 117 -9.85 -6.55 2.63
CA TYR A 117 -8.55 -6.03 3.07
C TYR A 117 -7.97 -4.99 2.11
N LEU A 118 -8.08 -5.22 0.80
CA LEU A 118 -7.66 -4.27 -0.22
C LEU A 118 -8.43 -2.95 -0.14
N ASN A 119 -9.75 -3.02 0.10
CA ASN A 119 -10.58 -1.84 0.29
C ASN A 119 -10.19 -1.07 1.56
N GLN A 120 -10.00 -1.78 2.68
CA GLN A 120 -9.53 -1.18 3.93
C GLN A 120 -8.17 -0.49 3.77
N MET A 121 -7.25 -1.10 3.01
CA MET A 121 -5.91 -0.57 2.81
C MET A 121 -5.85 0.60 1.82
N LEU A 122 -6.52 0.48 0.67
CA LEU A 122 -6.32 1.38 -0.48
C LEU A 122 -7.41 2.46 -0.60
N VAL A 123 -8.62 2.19 -0.10
CA VAL A 123 -9.77 3.11 -0.21
C VAL A 123 -10.08 3.75 1.13
N VAL A 124 -10.46 2.96 2.14
CA VAL A 124 -10.85 3.46 3.46
C VAL A 124 -9.64 3.99 4.23
N ARG A 125 -8.48 3.35 4.07
CA ARG A 125 -7.23 3.62 4.79
C ARG A 125 -7.39 3.46 6.29
N GLY A 126 -8.19 2.47 6.68
CA GLY A 126 -8.46 2.11 8.07
C GLY A 126 -7.59 0.95 8.56
N PRO A 127 -7.52 0.75 9.89
CA PRO A 127 -6.89 -0.45 10.45
C PRO A 127 -7.69 -1.70 10.05
N TRP A 128 -7.00 -2.83 9.90
CA TRP A 128 -7.66 -4.11 9.77
C TRP A 128 -8.13 -4.60 11.14
N GLU A 129 -9.38 -5.04 11.22
CA GLU A 129 -9.95 -5.64 12.44
C GLU A 129 -9.44 -7.07 12.67
N THR A 130 -8.95 -7.71 11.61
CA THR A 130 -8.47 -9.10 11.60
C THR A 130 -7.15 -9.19 10.83
N ASN A 131 -6.30 -10.15 11.18
CA ASN A 131 -5.02 -10.34 10.49
C ASN A 131 -5.24 -11.22 9.24
N PRO A 132 -4.97 -10.72 8.02
CA PRO A 132 -5.17 -11.49 6.79
C PRO A 132 -4.33 -12.77 6.75
N ALA A 133 -3.19 -12.84 7.46
CA ALA A 133 -2.39 -14.06 7.55
C ALA A 133 -3.16 -15.22 8.20
N THR A 134 -4.06 -14.92 9.13
CA THR A 134 -4.86 -15.91 9.87
C THR A 134 -6.26 -16.13 9.30
N ASP A 135 -6.70 -15.28 8.38
CA ASP A 135 -8.01 -15.38 7.74
C ASP A 135 -8.05 -16.58 6.77
N LYS A 136 -9.09 -17.42 6.90
CA LYS A 136 -9.30 -18.60 6.05
C LYS A 136 -9.94 -18.25 4.70
N GLY A 137 -10.58 -17.08 4.58
CA GLY A 137 -11.16 -16.58 3.34
C GLY A 137 -10.14 -15.96 2.38
N VAL A 138 -8.92 -15.71 2.86
CA VAL A 138 -7.80 -15.18 2.05
C VAL A 138 -6.95 -16.34 1.56
N SER A 139 -6.69 -16.40 0.25
CA SER A 139 -5.84 -17.43 -0.34
C SER A 139 -4.37 -17.25 0.05
N ALA A 140 -3.55 -18.30 -0.07
CA ALA A 140 -2.10 -18.17 0.22
C ALA A 140 -1.44 -17.11 -0.67
N ARG A 141 -1.80 -17.07 -1.96
CA ARG A 141 -1.37 -16.06 -2.93
C ARG A 141 -1.74 -14.64 -2.48
N ASP A 142 -3.00 -14.44 -2.06
CA ASP A 142 -3.46 -13.11 -1.66
C ASP A 142 -2.85 -12.67 -0.33
N LYS A 143 -2.51 -13.62 0.56
CA LYS A 143 -1.75 -13.32 1.79
C LYS A 143 -0.36 -12.77 1.46
N GLU A 144 0.32 -13.34 0.45
CA GLU A 144 1.61 -12.81 0.00
C GLU A 144 1.48 -11.39 -0.56
N LEU A 145 0.46 -11.13 -1.39
CA LEU A 145 0.13 -9.79 -1.87
C LEU A 145 -0.09 -8.81 -0.71
N LEU A 146 -1.04 -9.11 0.18
CA LEU A 146 -1.41 -8.23 1.29
C LEU A 146 -0.22 -7.98 2.24
N THR A 147 0.59 -9.00 2.49
CA THR A 147 1.81 -8.89 3.29
C THR A 147 2.80 -7.93 2.62
N PHE A 148 3.06 -8.11 1.32
CA PHE A 148 3.93 -7.22 0.55
C PHE A 148 3.43 -5.78 0.57
N LEU A 149 2.13 -5.55 0.33
CA LEU A 149 1.53 -4.22 0.35
C LEU A 149 1.67 -3.56 1.73
N THR A 150 1.44 -4.28 2.83
CA THR A 150 1.58 -3.73 4.19
C THR A 150 3.01 -3.39 4.55
N TYR A 151 3.98 -4.24 4.24
CA TYR A 151 5.38 -3.98 4.59
C TYR A 151 6.01 -2.88 3.74
N THR A 152 5.67 -2.86 2.45
CA THR A 152 6.28 -1.95 1.48
C THR A 152 5.56 -0.61 1.46
N TRP A 153 4.24 -0.62 1.58
CA TRP A 153 3.35 0.53 1.34
C TRP A 153 2.23 0.68 2.38
N GLY A 154 2.47 0.16 3.59
CA GLY A 154 1.53 0.27 4.71
C GLY A 154 1.28 1.71 5.17
N PRO A 155 0.27 1.90 6.03
CA PRO A 155 -0.20 3.23 6.47
C PRO A 155 0.86 4.09 7.16
N ASP A 156 1.92 3.48 7.72
CA ASP A 156 2.99 4.17 8.45
C ASP A 156 4.26 4.45 7.60
N LYS A 157 4.28 4.04 6.33
CA LYS A 157 5.40 4.23 5.39
C LYS A 157 5.06 5.38 4.44
N ASP A 158 6.05 6.17 4.03
CA ASP A 158 5.94 7.33 3.12
C ASP A 158 4.79 7.16 2.11
N TRP A 159 3.63 7.73 2.45
CA TRP A 159 2.40 7.57 1.71
C TRP A 159 2.47 8.30 0.35
N GLU A 160 3.53 9.08 0.15
CA GLU A 160 3.90 9.87 -1.03
C GLU A 160 4.32 9.03 -2.25
N TRP A 161 4.37 7.69 -2.15
CA TRP A 161 4.41 6.82 -3.33
C TRP A 161 3.01 6.62 -3.95
N ASP A 162 2.86 7.16 -5.17
CA ASP A 162 1.68 7.32 -6.04
C ASP A 162 0.44 6.48 -5.70
N LYS A 163 -0.69 7.17 -5.52
CA LYS A 163 -2.00 6.58 -5.19
C LYS A 163 -2.41 5.50 -6.20
N LYS A 164 -2.14 5.73 -7.48
CA LYS A 164 -2.58 4.85 -8.58
C LYS A 164 -1.70 3.62 -8.75
N ARG A 165 -0.42 3.72 -8.42
CA ARG A 165 0.55 2.64 -8.55
C ARG A 165 0.15 1.38 -7.78
N ARG A 166 -0.35 1.53 -6.55
CA ARG A 166 -0.75 0.40 -5.69
C ARG A 166 -1.91 -0.38 -6.30
N VAL A 167 -2.89 0.35 -6.83
CA VAL A 167 -4.03 -0.25 -7.51
C VAL A 167 -3.63 -0.92 -8.82
N ALA A 168 -2.70 -0.34 -9.59
CA ALA A 168 -2.10 -1.03 -10.74
C ALA A 168 -1.41 -2.34 -10.35
N PHE A 169 -0.63 -2.32 -9.26
CA PHE A 169 0.04 -3.53 -8.78
C PHE A 169 -0.99 -4.61 -8.45
N VAL A 170 -2.03 -4.28 -7.68
CA VAL A 170 -3.11 -5.20 -7.32
C VAL A 170 -3.86 -5.72 -8.54
N LYS A 171 -4.17 -4.85 -9.53
CA LYS A 171 -4.81 -5.24 -10.79
C LYS A 171 -3.94 -6.24 -11.58
N GLY A 172 -2.65 -5.94 -11.74
CA GLY A 172 -1.74 -6.80 -12.48
C GLY A 172 -1.46 -8.12 -11.76
N TYR A 173 -1.52 -8.11 -10.42
CA TYR A 173 -1.30 -9.29 -9.60
C TYR A 173 -2.43 -10.32 -9.74
N GLU A 174 -3.60 -9.98 -10.28
CA GLU A 174 -4.65 -10.96 -10.61
C GLU A 174 -4.14 -12.02 -11.60
N ASP A 175 -3.33 -11.59 -12.57
CA ASP A 175 -2.77 -12.45 -13.60
C ASP A 175 -1.43 -13.03 -13.12
N SER A 176 -0.45 -12.17 -12.80
CA SER A 176 0.87 -12.62 -12.33
C SER A 176 1.62 -11.51 -11.58
N LEU A 177 2.58 -11.91 -10.75
CA LEU A 177 3.49 -10.96 -10.10
C LEU A 177 4.31 -10.15 -11.11
N ALA A 178 4.75 -10.78 -12.21
CA ALA A 178 5.48 -10.10 -13.27
C ALA A 178 4.65 -8.96 -13.89
N ARG A 179 3.37 -9.22 -14.17
CA ARG A 179 2.45 -8.19 -14.68
C ARG A 179 2.16 -7.11 -13.64
N ALA A 180 2.01 -7.47 -12.36
CA ALA A 180 1.87 -6.51 -11.27
C ALA A 180 3.00 -5.48 -11.23
N ILE A 181 4.25 -5.96 -11.33
CA ILE A 181 5.45 -5.13 -11.32
C ILE A 181 5.45 -4.19 -12.53
N VAL A 182 5.31 -4.73 -13.75
CA VAL A 182 5.33 -3.93 -14.98
C VAL A 182 4.20 -2.91 -15.01
N LEU A 183 2.96 -3.31 -14.75
CA LEU A 183 1.80 -2.41 -14.78
C LEU A 183 1.94 -1.28 -13.75
N SER A 184 2.44 -1.58 -12.55
CA SER A 184 2.68 -0.55 -11.53
C SER A 184 3.72 0.48 -11.95
N LEU A 185 4.79 0.05 -12.62
CA LEU A 185 5.87 0.93 -13.09
C LEU A 185 5.42 1.75 -14.30
N VAL A 186 4.70 1.13 -15.25
CA VAL A 186 4.10 1.86 -16.38
C VAL A 186 3.22 2.98 -15.87
N LEU A 187 2.33 2.70 -14.91
CA LEU A 187 1.41 3.70 -14.40
C LEU A 187 2.13 4.87 -13.73
N GLU A 188 3.15 4.59 -12.90
CA GLU A 188 4.02 5.63 -12.31
C GLU A 188 4.69 6.50 -13.38
N LYS A 189 5.26 5.89 -14.42
CA LYS A 189 5.95 6.64 -15.48
C LYS A 189 5.00 7.51 -16.30
N VAL A 190 3.77 7.04 -16.55
CA VAL A 190 2.75 7.82 -17.27
C VAL A 190 2.23 8.96 -16.41
N GLU A 191 2.01 8.74 -15.10
CA GLU A 191 1.54 9.79 -14.17
C GLU A 191 2.57 10.92 -13.97
N LYS A 192 3.87 10.62 -14.09
CA LYS A 192 4.97 11.60 -13.95
C LYS A 192 5.31 12.38 -15.22
N LYS A 193 4.64 12.10 -16.34
CA LYS A 193 4.87 12.78 -17.61
C LYS A 193 4.07 14.08 -17.69
#